data_AF-A0A7H8KXA9-F1
#
_entry.id   AF-A0A7H8KXA9-F1
#
_cell.length_a   1.000
_cell.length_b   1.000
_cell.length_c   1.000
_cell.angle_alpha   90.00
_cell.angle_beta   90.00
_cell.angle_gamma   90.00
#
_symmetry.space_group_name_H-M   'P 1'
#
loop_
_entity.id
_entity.type
_entity.pdbx_description
1 polymer ?
#
loop_
_entity_poly.entity_id
_entity_poly.type
_entity_poly.pdbx_seq_one_letter_code
_entity_poly.pdbx_strand_id
1 'polypeptide(L)'
;MADGTDDVPQWPAVCHDRGHDLTGVPPSEPCPECGDTNRKYLVTPEPDTVTAVEKAGLEIEYLLERSWREQWGRLLDDLAAMERLADGIGERPLDPREVVDAFCAECYILKEWLRRDPAVPQKAQNGVNKFAAESTAIHLACNIHNTHKHYGRDPGYTTAAVSPVSIPDGVRVSWTITWDKPDGTSGTTDALEMARGAIADWRSYFAAYGLSESE
;
A
#
# COMPACT_ATOMS: atom_id res chain seq x y z
N MET A 1 20.37 19.77 -39.15
CA MET A 1 19.53 18.87 -39.97
C MET A 1 19.73 17.49 -39.37
N ALA A 2 18.73 17.00 -38.64
CA ALA A 2 18.81 15.69 -38.00
C ALA A 2 18.53 14.63 -39.06
N ASP A 3 19.52 13.78 -39.31
CA ASP A 3 19.44 12.61 -40.17
C ASP A 3 18.69 11.52 -39.38
N GLY A 4 17.37 11.58 -39.43
CA GLY A 4 16.48 10.60 -38.84
C GLY A 4 16.32 9.45 -39.81
N THR A 5 17.21 8.46 -39.73
CA THR A 5 16.99 7.18 -40.38
C THR A 5 15.78 6.53 -39.72
N ASP A 6 14.62 6.60 -40.40
CA ASP A 6 13.42 5.81 -40.10
C ASP A 6 13.81 4.34 -40.21
N ASP A 7 14.22 3.76 -39.08
CA ASP A 7 14.66 2.38 -38.98
C ASP A 7 13.44 1.49 -39.15
N VAL A 8 13.20 1.03 -40.38
CA VAL A 8 12.05 0.20 -40.72
C VAL A 8 12.21 -1.15 -40.02
N PRO A 9 11.35 -1.49 -39.04
CA PRO A 9 11.46 -2.78 -38.37
C PRO A 9 11.20 -3.89 -39.40
N GLN A 10 12.13 -4.85 -39.53
CA GLN A 10 11.99 -6.00 -40.44
C GLN A 10 10.97 -7.05 -39.97
N TRP A 11 10.30 -6.79 -38.85
CA TRP A 11 9.30 -7.68 -38.29
C TRP A 11 8.01 -7.59 -39.10
N PRO A 12 7.36 -8.74 -39.42
CA PRO A 12 6.06 -8.72 -40.07
C PRO A 12 5.07 -7.86 -39.29
N ALA A 13 4.40 -6.94 -39.96
CA ALA A 13 3.48 -5.99 -39.35
C ALA A 13 2.19 -5.91 -40.16
N VAL A 14 1.05 -5.76 -39.50
CA VAL A 14 -0.24 -5.53 -40.15
C VAL A 14 -0.96 -4.32 -39.56
N CYS A 15 -1.81 -3.68 -40.35
CA CYS A 15 -2.70 -2.62 -39.90
C CYS A 15 -3.61 -3.13 -38.78
N HIS A 16 -3.74 -2.36 -37.69
CA HIS A 16 -4.59 -2.74 -36.58
C HIS A 16 -6.05 -2.95 -36.97
N ASP A 17 -6.62 -2.01 -37.73
CA ASP A 17 -8.04 -1.94 -38.09
C ASP A 17 -8.40 -2.91 -39.23
N ARG A 18 -7.63 -2.91 -40.33
CA ARG A 18 -7.97 -3.66 -41.56
C ARG A 18 -7.17 -4.93 -41.78
N GLY A 19 -6.09 -5.14 -41.01
CA GLY A 19 -5.22 -6.30 -41.18
C GLY A 19 -4.37 -6.27 -42.46
N HIS A 20 -4.35 -5.15 -43.20
CA HIS A 20 -3.48 -4.95 -44.37
C HIS A 20 -2.00 -5.13 -43.98
N ASP A 21 -1.19 -5.78 -44.81
CA ASP A 21 0.23 -5.99 -44.55
C ASP A 21 1.01 -4.67 -44.64
N LEU A 22 1.72 -4.32 -43.55
CA LEU A 22 2.54 -3.13 -43.43
C LEU A 22 4.02 -3.49 -43.18
N THR A 23 4.41 -4.73 -43.47
CA THR A 23 5.80 -5.19 -43.38
C THR A 23 6.68 -4.36 -44.31
N GLY A 24 7.75 -3.77 -43.77
CA GLY A 24 8.65 -2.92 -44.55
C GLY A 24 8.16 -1.49 -44.79
N VAL A 25 6.99 -1.11 -44.27
CA VAL A 25 6.48 0.28 -44.33
C VAL A 25 6.96 1.04 -43.08
N PRO A 26 7.50 2.26 -43.18
CA PRO A 26 7.92 3.05 -42.01
C PRO A 26 6.76 3.32 -41.04
N PRO A 27 6.97 3.29 -39.70
CA PRO A 27 5.91 3.55 -38.73
C PRO A 27 5.23 4.93 -38.87
N SER A 28 5.94 5.89 -39.45
CA SER A 28 5.45 7.25 -39.76
C SER A 28 4.42 7.29 -40.89
N GLU A 29 4.35 6.26 -41.74
CA GLU A 29 3.40 6.17 -42.83
C GLU A 29 2.09 5.47 -42.41
N PRO A 30 0.93 6.08 -42.67
CA PRO A 30 -0.36 5.50 -42.34
C PRO A 30 -0.72 4.34 -43.29
N CYS A 31 -1.62 3.46 -42.83
CA CYS A 31 -2.16 2.39 -43.65
C CYS A 31 -2.82 2.97 -44.92
N PRO A 32 -2.48 2.48 -46.13
CA PRO A 32 -3.01 3.04 -47.38
C PRO A 32 -4.52 2.77 -47.56
N GLU A 33 -5.09 1.80 -46.83
CA GLU A 33 -6.51 1.45 -46.97
C GLU A 33 -7.42 2.23 -46.02
N CYS A 34 -6.98 2.51 -44.79
CA CYS A 34 -7.83 3.14 -43.77
C CYS A 34 -7.25 4.40 -43.13
N GLY A 35 -5.99 4.75 -43.42
CA GLY A 35 -5.31 5.90 -42.83
C GLY A 35 -4.86 5.72 -41.38
N ASP A 36 -5.10 4.56 -40.76
CA ASP A 36 -4.68 4.28 -39.38
C ASP A 36 -3.15 4.12 -39.30
N THR A 37 -2.55 4.67 -38.24
CA THR A 37 -1.11 4.58 -37.97
C THR A 37 -0.79 3.45 -36.99
N ASN A 38 -1.79 2.81 -36.38
CA ASN A 38 -1.59 1.69 -35.47
C ASN A 38 -1.25 0.39 -36.20
N ARG A 39 -0.24 -0.32 -35.68
CA ARG A 39 0.30 -1.55 -36.27
C ARG A 39 0.29 -2.69 -35.25
N LYS A 40 0.03 -3.91 -35.71
CA LYS A 40 0.21 -5.16 -34.97
C LYS A 40 1.42 -5.88 -35.53
N TYR A 41 2.43 -6.12 -34.71
CA TYR A 41 3.61 -6.90 -35.11
C TYR A 41 3.35 -8.39 -34.84
N LEU A 42 3.58 -9.22 -35.85
CA LEU A 42 3.42 -10.67 -35.76
C LEU A 42 4.78 -11.28 -35.44
N VAL A 43 4.99 -11.61 -34.16
CA VAL A 43 6.18 -12.35 -33.73
C VAL A 43 5.83 -13.83 -33.77
N THR A 44 6.37 -14.56 -34.74
CA THR A 44 6.27 -16.04 -34.78
C THR A 44 7.47 -16.62 -34.03
N PRO A 45 7.27 -17.32 -32.90
CA PRO A 45 8.38 -18.04 -32.26
C PRO A 45 8.82 -19.20 -33.17
N GLU A 46 10.14 -19.35 -33.35
CA GLU A 46 10.73 -20.46 -34.12
C GLU A 46 10.35 -21.83 -33.54
N PRO A 47 10.23 -22.87 -34.39
CA PRO A 47 9.60 -24.13 -34.02
C PRO A 47 10.66 -25.11 -33.51
N ASP A 48 11.05 -25.01 -32.24
CA ASP A 48 11.60 -26.19 -31.55
C ASP A 48 11.38 -26.05 -30.03
N THR A 49 10.43 -26.82 -29.52
CA THR A 49 9.82 -26.82 -28.17
C THR A 49 8.64 -25.85 -27.99
N VAL A 50 7.46 -26.25 -28.49
CA VAL A 50 6.18 -25.66 -28.05
C VAL A 50 5.83 -26.23 -26.68
N THR A 51 6.28 -25.59 -25.62
CA THR A 51 5.53 -25.64 -24.36
C THR A 51 4.37 -24.68 -24.56
N ALA A 52 3.15 -25.18 -24.62
CA ALA A 52 1.98 -24.32 -24.49
C ALA A 52 2.06 -23.68 -23.10
N VAL A 53 2.62 -22.47 -23.00
CA VAL A 53 2.41 -21.64 -21.83
C VAL A 53 0.99 -21.12 -22.02
N GLU A 54 0.03 -21.79 -21.40
CA GLU A 54 -1.24 -21.16 -21.07
C GLU A 54 -0.88 -19.87 -20.32
N LYS A 55 -0.82 -18.74 -21.03
CA LYS A 55 -0.78 -17.44 -20.40
C LYS A 55 -2.21 -17.20 -19.92
N ALA A 56 -2.52 -17.77 -18.76
CA ALA A 56 -3.64 -17.33 -17.97
C ALA A 56 -3.41 -15.85 -17.67
N GLY A 57 -4.14 -14.99 -18.38
CA GLY A 57 -4.21 -13.57 -18.03
C GLY A 57 -4.99 -13.49 -16.73
N LEU A 58 -4.34 -13.00 -15.67
CA LEU A 58 -5.04 -12.62 -14.45
C LEU A 58 -5.49 -11.17 -14.62
N GLU A 59 -6.79 -10.96 -14.81
CA GLU A 59 -7.39 -9.64 -14.69
C GLU A 59 -7.80 -9.42 -13.24
N ILE A 60 -7.26 -8.37 -12.62
CA ILE A 60 -7.62 -7.95 -11.26
C ILE A 60 -8.44 -6.67 -11.39
N GLU A 61 -9.72 -6.74 -11.07
CA GLU A 61 -10.59 -5.58 -10.98
C GLU A 61 -10.59 -5.04 -9.55
N TYR A 62 -10.38 -3.73 -9.41
CA TYR A 62 -10.44 -3.05 -8.12
C TYR A 62 -11.76 -2.28 -8.02
N LEU A 63 -12.59 -2.65 -7.05
CA LEU A 63 -13.84 -1.94 -6.78
C LEU A 63 -13.56 -0.54 -6.18
N LEU A 64 -14.34 0.44 -6.61
CA LEU A 64 -14.32 1.80 -6.02
C LEU A 64 -14.85 1.80 -4.59
N GLU A 65 -15.87 0.98 -4.34
CA GLU A 65 -16.38 0.71 -2.99
C GLU A 65 -15.47 -0.31 -2.33
N ARG A 66 -14.54 0.18 -1.51
CA ARG A 66 -13.72 -0.66 -0.64
C ARG A 66 -14.43 -0.81 0.70
N SER A 67 -14.07 -1.81 1.48
CA SER A 67 -14.64 -2.05 2.81
C SER A 67 -13.63 -1.71 3.91
N TRP A 68 -14.12 -1.46 5.12
CA TRP A 68 -13.25 -1.33 6.30
C TRP A 68 -12.36 -2.56 6.51
N ARG A 69 -12.78 -3.75 6.02
CA ARG A 69 -11.98 -4.98 6.09
C ARG A 69 -10.73 -4.94 5.22
N GLU A 70 -10.75 -4.24 4.09
CA GLU A 70 -9.53 -4.04 3.30
C GLU A 70 -8.49 -3.26 4.12
N GLN A 71 -8.92 -2.22 4.84
CA GLN A 71 -8.03 -1.45 5.72
C GLN A 71 -7.55 -2.28 6.91
N TRP A 72 -8.43 -3.14 7.45
CA TRP A 72 -8.02 -4.11 8.47
C TRP A 72 -6.94 -5.06 7.95
N GLY A 73 -7.10 -5.60 6.73
CA GLY A 73 -6.10 -6.44 6.08
C GLY A 73 -4.75 -5.74 5.92
N ARG A 74 -4.75 -4.49 5.42
CA ARG A 74 -3.54 -3.67 5.29
C ARG A 74 -2.83 -3.46 6.63
N LEU A 75 -3.60 -3.15 7.68
CA LEU A 75 -3.06 -2.96 9.02
C LEU A 75 -2.43 -4.25 9.58
N LEU A 76 -3.00 -5.41 9.28
CA LEU A 76 -2.43 -6.71 9.64
C LEU A 76 -1.15 -7.01 8.85
N ASP A 77 -1.13 -6.70 7.56
CA ASP A 77 0.06 -6.85 6.70
C ASP A 77 1.22 -5.97 7.20
N ASP A 78 0.93 -4.74 7.63
CA ASP A 78 1.92 -3.83 8.20
C ASP A 78 2.49 -4.36 9.53
N LEU A 79 1.65 -4.91 10.42
CA LEU A 79 2.15 -5.58 11.62
C LEU A 79 3.05 -6.77 11.25
N ALA A 80 2.64 -7.59 10.29
CA ALA A 80 3.43 -8.73 9.84
C ALA A 80 4.79 -8.29 9.25
N ALA A 81 4.84 -7.17 8.55
CA ALA A 81 6.08 -6.57 8.07
C ALA A 81 6.99 -6.13 9.22
N MET A 82 6.44 -5.48 10.25
CA MET A 82 7.19 -5.11 11.45
C MET A 82 7.74 -6.35 12.18
N GLU A 83 6.92 -7.39 12.36
CA GLU A 83 7.34 -8.63 13.03
C GLU A 83 8.46 -9.34 12.27
N ARG A 84 8.34 -9.44 10.94
CA ARG A 84 9.40 -10.00 10.10
C ARG A 84 10.72 -9.25 10.26
N LEU A 85 10.70 -7.92 10.23
CA LEU A 85 11.91 -7.11 10.39
C LEU A 85 12.50 -7.22 11.81
N ALA A 86 11.66 -7.36 12.84
CA ALA A 86 12.11 -7.62 14.21
C ALA A 86 12.81 -8.98 14.35
N ASP A 87 12.33 -9.99 13.62
CA ASP A 87 12.93 -11.34 13.58
C ASP A 87 14.13 -11.43 12.63
N GLY A 88 14.41 -10.38 11.85
CA GLY A 88 15.49 -10.34 10.87
C GLY A 88 15.18 -11.11 9.57
N ILE A 89 13.90 -11.20 9.20
CA ILE A 89 13.38 -11.97 8.07
C ILE A 89 13.06 -11.06 6.88
N GLY A 90 13.78 -11.27 5.78
CA GLY A 90 13.57 -10.65 4.46
C GLY A 90 14.26 -9.30 4.28
N GLU A 91 13.95 -8.63 3.17
CA GLU A 91 14.67 -7.41 2.79
C GLU A 91 14.26 -6.22 3.66
N ARG A 92 15.28 -5.53 4.21
CA ARG A 92 15.08 -4.33 5.02
C ARG A 92 14.88 -3.14 4.08
N PRO A 93 13.84 -2.31 4.28
CA PRO A 93 13.70 -1.06 3.52
C PRO A 93 14.89 -0.13 3.80
N LEU A 94 15.10 0.83 2.90
CA LEU A 94 16.18 1.83 3.05
C LEU A 94 16.02 2.60 4.36
N ASP A 95 14.78 2.94 4.72
CA ASP A 95 14.43 3.54 5.99
C ASP A 95 13.49 2.60 6.77
N PRO A 96 13.99 1.91 7.82
CA PRO A 96 13.15 1.03 8.62
C PRO A 96 12.00 1.73 9.34
N ARG A 97 11.98 3.07 9.43
CA ARG A 97 10.85 3.80 10.03
C ARG A 97 9.57 3.67 9.18
N GLU A 98 9.71 3.49 7.87
CA GLU A 98 8.59 3.46 6.93
C GLU A 98 7.54 2.39 7.29
N VAL A 99 7.96 1.24 7.82
CA VAL A 99 7.01 0.18 8.22
C VAL A 99 6.17 0.56 9.44
N VAL A 100 6.74 1.35 10.37
CA VAL A 100 6.02 1.83 11.54
C VAL A 100 5.08 2.96 11.15
N ASP A 101 5.53 3.85 10.27
CA ASP A 101 4.73 4.95 9.75
C ASP A 101 3.54 4.44 8.91
N ALA A 102 3.75 3.39 8.11
CA ALA A 102 2.70 2.69 7.37
C ALA A 102 1.64 2.13 8.33
N PHE A 103 2.06 1.34 9.33
CA PHE A 103 1.16 0.80 10.36
C PHE A 103 0.35 1.91 11.05
N CYS A 104 1.01 3.00 11.46
CA CYS A 104 0.35 4.12 12.14
C CYS A 104 -0.65 4.83 11.24
N ALA A 105 -0.34 4.97 9.94
CA ALA A 105 -1.25 5.53 8.96
C ALA A 105 -2.48 4.64 8.76
N GLU A 106 -2.30 3.34 8.54
CA GLU A 106 -3.40 2.39 8.36
C GLU A 106 -4.28 2.30 9.63
N CYS A 107 -3.68 2.41 10.82
CA CYS A 107 -4.43 2.44 12.09
C CYS A 107 -5.35 3.68 12.18
N TYR A 108 -4.85 4.85 11.78
CA TYR A 108 -5.65 6.08 11.70
C TYR A 108 -6.74 5.98 10.62
N ILE A 109 -6.39 5.44 9.45
CA ILE A 109 -7.32 5.28 8.31
C ILE A 109 -8.44 4.33 8.69
N LEU A 110 -8.14 3.17 9.29
CA LEU A 110 -9.14 2.21 9.75
C LEU A 110 -10.17 2.86 10.68
N LYS A 111 -9.74 3.70 11.62
CA LYS A 111 -10.64 4.47 12.50
C LYS A 111 -11.60 5.36 11.69
N GLU A 112 -11.10 6.08 10.67
CA GLU A 112 -11.95 6.90 9.80
C GLU A 112 -12.91 6.07 8.93
N TRP A 113 -12.47 4.89 8.49
CA TRP A 113 -13.27 3.94 7.73
C TRP A 113 -14.42 3.39 8.55
N LEU A 114 -14.13 2.86 9.75
CA LEU A 114 -15.14 2.36 10.68
C LEU A 114 -16.20 3.40 11.05
N ARG A 115 -15.86 4.69 10.98
CA ARG A 115 -16.79 5.79 11.26
C ARG A 115 -17.79 6.05 10.12
N ARG A 116 -17.46 5.68 8.88
CA ARG A 116 -18.20 6.07 7.68
C ARG A 116 -18.75 4.90 6.88
N ASP A 117 -18.24 3.70 7.11
CA ASP A 117 -18.61 2.51 6.36
C ASP A 117 -20.06 2.08 6.71
N PRO A 118 -20.99 2.02 5.73
CA PRO A 118 -22.38 1.67 5.97
C PRO A 118 -22.59 0.23 6.44
N ALA A 119 -21.63 -0.67 6.23
CA ALA A 119 -21.66 -2.04 6.74
C ALA A 119 -21.36 -2.13 8.25
N VAL A 120 -20.83 -1.05 8.86
CA VAL A 120 -20.53 -0.99 10.30
C VAL A 120 -21.79 -0.54 11.06
N PRO A 121 -22.20 -1.21 12.15
CA PRO A 121 -23.36 -0.79 12.94
C PRO A 121 -23.24 0.66 13.42
N GLN A 122 -24.31 1.45 13.34
CA GLN A 122 -24.29 2.88 13.70
C GLN A 122 -23.74 3.13 15.12
N LYS A 123 -24.01 2.23 16.07
CA LYS A 123 -23.49 2.31 17.43
C LYS A 123 -21.95 2.23 17.47
N ALA A 124 -21.37 1.37 16.63
CA ALA A 124 -19.92 1.27 16.47
C ALA A 124 -19.39 2.56 15.83
N GLN A 125 -19.92 2.96 14.67
CA GLN A 125 -19.51 4.20 13.98
C GLN A 125 -19.43 5.41 14.94
N ASN A 126 -20.44 5.58 15.81
CA ASN A 126 -20.51 6.67 16.78
C ASN A 126 -19.49 6.53 17.93
N GLY A 127 -19.10 5.31 18.28
CA GLY A 127 -18.19 5.01 19.38
C GLY A 127 -16.71 4.95 19.01
N VAL A 128 -16.37 4.79 17.72
CA VAL A 128 -14.99 4.49 17.28
C VAL A 128 -13.97 5.56 17.67
N ASN A 129 -14.33 6.85 17.54
CA ASN A 129 -13.42 7.94 17.88
C ASN A 129 -13.12 7.98 19.38
N LYS A 130 -14.14 7.76 20.21
CA LYS A 130 -13.97 7.71 21.67
C LYS A 130 -13.08 6.52 22.05
N PHE A 131 -13.38 5.35 21.52
CA PHE A 131 -12.60 4.14 21.75
C PHE A 131 -11.13 4.34 21.36
N ALA A 132 -10.87 4.85 20.15
CA ALA A 132 -9.52 5.10 19.67
C ALA A 132 -8.75 6.11 20.53
N ALA A 133 -9.42 7.10 21.11
CA ALA A 133 -8.79 8.06 22.03
C ALA A 133 -8.53 7.48 23.43
N GLU A 134 -9.32 6.50 23.87
CA GLU A 134 -9.20 5.82 25.16
C GLU A 134 -8.20 4.65 25.11
N SER A 135 -7.99 4.02 23.96
CA SER A 135 -6.94 3.02 23.74
C SER A 135 -5.57 3.68 23.68
N THR A 136 -4.68 3.35 24.62
CA THR A 136 -3.32 3.88 24.66
C THR A 136 -2.56 3.61 23.35
N ALA A 137 -2.65 2.39 22.83
CA ALA A 137 -1.90 1.97 21.66
C ALA A 137 -2.44 2.60 20.36
N ILE A 138 -3.75 2.57 20.15
CA ILE A 138 -4.39 3.17 18.96
C ILE A 138 -4.21 4.70 18.97
N HIS A 139 -4.37 5.33 20.13
CA HIS A 139 -4.19 6.77 20.27
C HIS A 139 -2.75 7.18 19.95
N LEU A 140 -1.75 6.44 20.45
CA LEU A 140 -0.35 6.71 20.13
C LEU A 140 -0.07 6.55 18.63
N ALA A 141 -0.55 5.48 17.99
CA ALA A 141 -0.42 5.30 16.54
C ALA A 141 -1.05 6.45 15.75
N CYS A 142 -2.24 6.91 16.15
CA CYS A 142 -2.90 8.08 15.56
C CYS A 142 -2.07 9.37 15.74
N ASN A 143 -1.44 9.56 16.90
CA ASN A 143 -0.59 10.73 17.17
C ASN A 143 0.70 10.73 16.35
N ILE A 144 1.29 9.56 16.09
CA ILE A 144 2.44 9.43 15.18
C ILE A 144 2.04 9.84 13.77
N HIS A 145 0.93 9.29 13.25
CA HIS A 145 0.43 9.65 11.93
C HIS A 145 0.10 11.15 11.84
N ASN A 146 -0.56 11.71 12.86
CA ASN A 146 -0.87 13.14 12.90
C ASN A 146 0.40 14.00 12.92
N THR A 147 1.38 13.63 13.74
CA THR A 147 2.68 14.32 13.84
C THR A 147 3.38 14.29 12.48
N HIS A 148 3.42 13.15 11.81
CA HIS A 148 4.03 13.01 10.49
C HIS A 148 3.33 13.88 9.44
N LYS A 149 2.00 13.83 9.37
CA LYS A 149 1.20 14.63 8.43
C LYS A 149 1.32 16.13 8.66
N HIS A 150 1.37 16.55 9.93
CA HIS A 150 1.34 17.96 10.30
C HIS A 150 2.72 18.52 10.65
N TYR A 151 3.77 17.71 10.66
CA TYR A 151 5.12 18.08 11.10
C TYR A 151 5.14 18.78 12.47
N GLY A 152 4.31 18.31 13.41
CA GLY A 152 4.20 18.89 14.76
C GLY A 152 3.63 20.32 14.81
N ARG A 153 3.00 20.81 13.73
CA ARG A 153 2.47 22.19 13.66
C ARG A 153 1.12 22.39 14.35
N ASP A 154 0.55 21.36 14.97
CA ASP A 154 -0.75 21.43 15.62
C ASP A 154 -0.57 21.66 17.14
N PRO A 155 -0.66 22.92 17.62
CA PRO A 155 -0.50 23.21 19.04
C PRO A 155 -1.61 22.52 19.86
N GLY A 156 -1.23 21.94 21.00
CA GLY A 156 -2.16 21.25 21.91
C GLY A 156 -2.38 19.77 21.63
N TYR A 157 -1.65 19.19 20.67
CA TYR A 157 -1.63 17.75 20.42
C TYR A 157 -0.34 17.10 20.93
N THR A 158 -0.40 15.79 21.17
CA THR A 158 0.79 14.99 21.45
C THR A 158 1.65 14.89 20.18
N THR A 159 2.92 15.26 20.31
CA THR A 159 3.94 15.02 19.28
C THR A 159 4.51 13.63 19.50
N ALA A 160 4.52 12.77 18.49
CA ALA A 160 5.09 11.43 18.58
C ALA A 160 5.84 11.07 17.29
N ALA A 161 6.97 10.39 17.42
CA ALA A 161 7.80 10.01 16.28
C ALA A 161 8.60 8.73 16.58
N VAL A 162 8.97 8.02 15.52
CA VAL A 162 9.87 6.86 15.58
C VAL A 162 11.30 7.35 15.73
N SER A 163 11.87 7.18 16.93
CA SER A 163 13.26 7.51 17.24
C SER A 163 13.68 6.94 18.61
N PRO A 164 14.85 6.28 18.75
CA PRO A 164 15.76 5.78 17.71
C PRO A 164 15.35 4.41 17.14
N VAL A 165 15.89 4.06 15.97
CA VAL A 165 15.87 2.70 15.41
C VAL A 165 17.20 2.02 15.73
N SER A 166 17.16 0.79 16.24
CA SER A 166 18.34 -0.01 16.58
C SER A 166 18.43 -1.24 15.68
N ILE A 167 19.66 -1.58 15.26
CA ILE A 167 19.96 -2.75 14.42
C ILE A 167 21.20 -3.47 14.99
N PRO A 168 21.07 -4.23 16.10
CA PRO A 168 22.21 -4.66 16.89
C PRO A 168 23.11 -5.70 16.22
N ASP A 169 22.55 -6.56 15.35
CA ASP A 169 23.26 -7.64 14.65
C ASP A 169 23.34 -7.40 13.13
N GLY A 170 22.98 -6.19 12.68
CA GLY A 170 22.90 -5.82 11.26
C GLY A 170 21.66 -6.33 10.53
N VAL A 171 20.83 -7.18 11.17
CA VAL A 171 19.69 -7.84 10.54
C VAL A 171 18.37 -7.48 11.23
N ARG A 172 18.28 -7.67 12.55
CA ARG A 172 17.07 -7.42 13.34
C ARG A 172 16.88 -5.94 13.58
N VAL A 173 15.65 -5.47 13.45
CA VAL A 173 15.29 -4.08 13.68
C VAL A 173 14.45 -3.95 14.95
N SER A 174 14.76 -2.98 15.80
CA SER A 174 13.86 -2.54 16.86
C SER A 174 13.60 -1.04 16.75
N TRP A 175 12.40 -0.61 17.12
CA TRP A 175 11.96 0.78 16.98
C TRP A 175 11.45 1.30 18.32
N THR A 176 11.98 2.44 18.73
CA THR A 176 11.44 3.20 19.85
C THR A 176 10.59 4.34 19.32
N ILE A 177 9.42 4.55 19.90
CA ILE A 177 8.61 5.76 19.73
C ILE A 177 8.97 6.70 20.88
N THR A 178 9.30 7.95 20.56
CA THR A 178 9.34 9.06 21.52
C THR A 178 8.08 9.88 21.39
N TRP A 179 7.54 10.33 22.51
CA TRP A 179 6.37 11.21 22.52
C TRP A 179 6.46 12.29 23.59
N ASP A 180 5.86 13.43 23.30
CA ASP A 180 5.76 14.62 24.15
C ASP A 180 4.32 15.12 24.16
N LYS A 181 3.74 15.29 25.35
CA LYS A 181 2.37 15.77 25.54
C LYS A 181 2.34 17.27 25.85
N PRO A 182 1.20 17.95 25.58
CA PRO A 182 1.04 19.37 25.87
C PRO A 182 1.20 19.75 27.36
N ASP A 183 0.98 18.80 28.27
CA ASP A 183 1.16 19.00 29.72
C ASP A 183 2.63 18.92 30.18
N GLY A 184 3.56 18.74 29.24
CA GLY A 184 4.99 18.61 29.49
C GLY A 184 5.44 17.19 29.86
N THR A 185 4.52 16.22 29.93
CA THR A 185 4.89 14.81 30.11
C THR A 185 5.44 14.23 28.81
N SER A 186 6.49 13.42 28.92
CA SER A 186 7.12 12.76 27.77
C SER A 186 7.50 11.32 28.13
N GLY A 187 7.79 10.52 27.11
CA GLY A 187 8.16 9.12 27.34
C GLY A 187 8.59 8.39 26.07
N THR A 188 8.81 7.11 26.25
CA THR A 188 9.15 6.18 25.18
C THR A 188 8.26 4.94 25.20
N THR A 189 8.11 4.30 24.05
CA THR A 189 7.32 3.08 23.88
C THR A 189 7.93 2.23 22.78
N ASP A 190 8.01 0.91 22.95
CA ASP A 190 8.42 0.02 21.86
C ASP A 190 7.33 -0.01 20.76
N ALA A 191 7.72 0.24 19.52
CA ALA A 191 6.74 0.39 18.43
C ALA A 191 6.05 -0.93 18.09
N LEU A 192 6.74 -2.07 18.23
CA LEU A 192 6.16 -3.37 17.95
C LEU A 192 5.18 -3.79 19.04
N GLU A 193 5.49 -3.51 20.31
CA GLU A 193 4.54 -3.69 21.41
C GLU A 193 3.31 -2.79 21.23
N MET A 194 3.49 -1.53 20.85
CA MET A 194 2.38 -0.62 20.52
C MET A 194 1.53 -1.19 19.38
N ALA A 195 2.13 -1.65 18.28
CA ALA A 195 1.41 -2.18 17.14
C ALA A 195 0.57 -3.43 17.51
N ARG A 196 1.16 -4.36 18.26
CA ARG A 196 0.45 -5.54 18.80
C ARG A 196 -0.70 -5.15 19.71
N GLY A 197 -0.48 -4.17 20.60
CA GLY A 197 -1.52 -3.64 21.47
C GLY A 197 -2.68 -3.02 20.68
N ALA A 198 -2.38 -2.25 19.63
CA ALA A 198 -3.40 -1.64 18.78
C ALA A 198 -4.25 -2.69 18.04
N ILE A 199 -3.63 -3.75 17.52
CA ILE A 199 -4.38 -4.89 16.93
C ILE A 199 -5.28 -5.57 17.96
N ALA A 200 -4.77 -5.83 19.17
CA ALA A 200 -5.57 -6.45 20.23
C ALA A 200 -6.77 -5.57 20.65
N ASP A 201 -6.56 -4.25 20.72
CA ASP A 201 -7.61 -3.29 21.03
C ASP A 201 -8.65 -3.24 19.90
N TRP A 202 -8.23 -3.19 18.64
CA TRP A 202 -9.16 -3.23 17.50
C TRP A 202 -10.01 -4.51 17.48
N ARG A 203 -9.41 -5.68 17.72
CA ARG A 203 -10.14 -6.94 17.84
C ARG A 203 -11.17 -6.91 18.97
N SER A 204 -10.79 -6.35 20.12
CA SER A 204 -11.71 -6.18 21.25
C SER A 204 -12.89 -5.28 20.89
N TYR A 205 -12.63 -4.21 20.14
CA TYR A 205 -13.67 -3.33 19.61
C TYR A 205 -14.58 -4.06 18.61
N PHE A 206 -14.02 -4.82 17.68
CA PHE A 206 -14.80 -5.61 16.73
C PHE A 206 -15.72 -6.61 17.44
N ALA A 207 -15.19 -7.35 18.41
CA ALA A 207 -15.96 -8.28 19.22
C ALA A 207 -17.11 -7.57 19.97
N ALA A 208 -16.87 -6.40 20.56
CA ALA A 208 -17.88 -5.64 21.30
C ALA A 208 -19.05 -5.15 20.43
N TYR A 209 -18.86 -5.04 19.12
CA TYR A 209 -19.87 -4.58 18.17
C TYR A 209 -20.32 -5.63 17.17
N GLY A 210 -19.87 -6.88 17.30
CA GLY A 210 -20.23 -7.98 16.39
C GLY A 210 -19.69 -7.80 14.97
N LEU A 211 -18.54 -7.15 14.82
CA LEU A 211 -17.85 -7.02 13.54
C LEU A 211 -16.98 -8.26 13.30
N SER A 212 -17.12 -8.88 12.13
CA SER A 212 -16.30 -10.02 11.70
C SER A 212 -15.09 -9.55 10.88
N GLU A 213 -13.90 -10.04 11.25
CA GLU A 213 -12.65 -9.80 10.52
C GLU A 213 -12.65 -10.44 9.12
N SER A 214 -13.43 -11.51 8.92
CA SER A 214 -13.67 -12.13 7.61
C SER A 214 -15.07 -11.83 7.09
N GLU A 215 -15.24 -11.96 5.77
CA GLU A 215 -16.56 -12.03 5.13
C GLU A 215 -17.34 -13.29 5.53
#